data_AF-A0A0P1BGE6-F1
#
_entry.id   AF-A0A0P1BGE6-F1
#
_cell.length_a   1.000
_cell.length_b   1.000
_cell.length_c   1.000
_cell.angle_alpha   90.00
_cell.angle_beta   90.00
_cell.angle_gamma   90.00
#
_symmetry.space_group_name_H-M   'P 1'
#
loop_
_entity.id
_entity.type
_entity.pdbx_description
1 polymer ?
#
loop_
_entity_poly.entity_id
_entity_poly.type
_entity_poly.pdbx_seq_one_letter_code
_entity_poly.pdbx_strand_id
1 'polypeptide(L)'
;MSPLHQPRSGPSRCYANWQEFMSCYASADTPTQCIRPRDDYLECLHHTKEMARAKTIREHWIQRQAHDAKKAREAGEVRATGSIMSLGLVEQGAKGEQEQQQQQKESK
;
A
#
# COMPACT_ATOMS: atom_id res chain seq x y z
N MET A 1 7.52 14.46 37.68
CA MET A 1 7.10 15.66 36.92
C MET A 1 8.05 15.76 35.73
N SER A 2 7.62 15.37 34.52
CA SER A 2 8.48 15.39 33.33
C SER A 2 8.61 16.82 32.79
N PRO A 3 9.82 17.39 32.67
CA PRO A 3 9.99 18.74 32.16
C PRO A 3 10.18 18.69 30.63
N LEU A 4 9.09 18.59 29.87
CA LEU A 4 9.15 18.62 28.40
C LEU A 4 8.04 19.47 27.79
N HIS A 5 7.98 20.74 28.19
CA HIS A 5 7.42 21.75 27.30
C HIS A 5 8.11 23.10 27.54
N GLN A 6 9.34 23.21 27.03
CA GLN A 6 9.93 24.53 26.84
C GLN A 6 9.22 25.19 25.66
N PRO A 7 8.72 26.44 25.81
CA PRO A 7 8.27 27.23 24.68
C PRO A 7 9.42 27.33 23.69
N ARG A 8 9.22 26.89 22.44
CA ARG A 8 10.23 27.07 21.42
C ARG A 8 10.35 28.58 21.15
N SER A 9 11.39 29.20 21.69
CA SER A 9 11.85 30.52 21.31
C SER A 9 12.54 30.41 19.95
N GLY A 10 11.76 30.44 18.88
CA GLY A 10 12.30 30.37 17.52
C GLY A 10 11.24 30.67 16.46
N PRO A 11 11.66 30.98 15.22
CA PRO A 11 10.73 31.21 14.12
C PRO A 11 9.76 30.03 13.95
N SER A 12 8.55 30.32 13.47
CA SER A 12 7.57 29.27 13.18
C SER A 12 8.12 28.25 12.18
N ARG A 13 7.60 27.02 12.19
CA ARG A 13 8.09 25.90 11.36
C ARG A 13 8.18 26.24 9.86
N CYS A 14 7.26 27.08 9.36
CA CYS A 14 7.17 27.45 7.94
C CYS A 14 7.65 28.89 7.67
N TYR A 15 8.41 29.49 8.59
CA TYR A 15 8.88 30.87 8.46
C TYR A 15 9.78 31.08 7.23
N ALA A 16 10.62 30.10 6.88
CA ALA A 16 11.50 30.18 5.72
C ALA A 16 10.69 30.28 4.40
N ASN A 17 9.74 29.37 4.18
CA ASN A 17 8.88 29.37 3.01
C ASN A 17 8.03 30.65 2.92
N TRP A 18 7.55 31.15 4.08
CA TRP A 18 6.86 32.43 4.15
C TRP A 18 7.78 33.59 3.73
N GLN A 19 9.02 33.62 4.22
CA GLN A 19 9.98 34.67 3.88
C GLN A 19 10.30 34.68 2.37
N GLU A 20 10.44 33.50 1.75
CA GLU A 20 10.63 33.38 0.30
C GLU A 20 9.41 33.87 -0.49
N PHE A 21 8.20 33.50 -0.06
CA PHE A 21 6.97 34.00 -0.66
C PHE A 21 6.85 35.52 -0.54
N MET A 22 7.12 36.09 0.64
CA MET A 22 7.07 37.53 0.86
C MET A 22 8.13 38.28 0.04
N SER A 23 9.33 37.72 -0.10
CA SER A 23 10.40 38.30 -0.93
C SER A 23 9.98 38.39 -2.40
N CYS A 24 9.39 37.32 -2.94
CA CYS A 24 8.83 37.34 -4.29
C CYS A 24 7.67 38.33 -4.41
N TYR A 25 6.71 38.27 -3.48
CA TYR A 25 5.50 39.07 -3.54
C TYR A 25 5.79 40.58 -3.44
N ALA A 26 6.79 40.98 -2.66
CA ALA A 26 7.19 42.38 -2.52
C ALA A 26 7.81 42.98 -3.80
N SER A 27 8.30 42.15 -4.71
CA SER A 27 8.95 42.56 -5.96
C SER A 27 8.13 42.27 -7.22
N ALA A 28 6.94 41.66 -7.08
CA ALA A 28 6.11 41.23 -8.18
C ALA A 28 4.99 42.24 -8.50
N ASP A 29 4.75 42.46 -9.80
CA ASP A 29 3.62 43.29 -10.27
C ASP A 29 2.28 42.56 -10.16
N THR A 30 2.31 41.23 -10.25
CA THR A 30 1.11 40.39 -10.18
C THR A 30 1.31 39.18 -9.26
N PRO A 31 0.31 38.79 -8.45
CA PRO A 31 0.43 37.65 -7.54
C PRO A 31 0.73 36.30 -8.23
N THR A 32 0.39 36.19 -9.51
CA THR A 32 0.64 34.99 -10.34
C THR A 32 2.12 34.73 -10.59
N GLN A 33 2.98 35.75 -10.48
CA GLN A 33 4.43 35.57 -10.64
C GLN A 33 5.05 34.76 -9.49
N CYS A 34 4.38 34.70 -8.33
CA CYS A 34 4.88 34.05 -7.12
C CYS A 34 4.16 32.74 -6.77
N ILE A 35 3.56 32.06 -7.75
CA ILE A 35 2.84 30.80 -7.55
C ILE A 35 3.72 29.72 -6.92
N ARG A 36 4.97 29.59 -7.38
CA ARG A 36 5.91 28.56 -6.87
C ARG A 36 6.18 28.71 -5.37
N PRO A 37 6.71 29.84 -4.86
CA PRO A 37 6.96 30.00 -3.42
C PRO A 37 5.67 30.03 -2.59
N ARG A 38 4.54 30.50 -3.16
CA ARG A 38 3.22 30.40 -2.52
C ARG A 38 2.84 28.95 -2.27
N ASP A 39 2.97 28.10 -3.29
CA ASP A 39 2.59 26.69 -3.21
C ASP A 39 3.49 25.93 -2.23
N ASP A 40 4.76 26.30 -2.12
CA ASP A 40 5.69 25.71 -1.15
C ASP A 40 5.36 26.16 0.28
N TYR A 41 4.94 27.40 0.50
CA TYR A 41 4.42 27.86 1.80
C TYR A 41 3.14 27.13 2.21
N LEU A 42 2.20 26.97 1.28
CA LEU A 42 0.94 26.25 1.52
C LEU A 42 1.17 24.74 1.72
N GLU A 43 2.14 24.15 1.02
CA GLU A 43 2.56 22.77 1.25
C GLU A 43 3.11 22.61 2.67
N CYS A 44 4.00 23.50 3.12
CA CYS A 44 4.53 23.43 4.48
C CYS A 44 3.44 23.53 5.56
N LEU A 45 2.42 24.36 5.35
CA LEU A 45 1.33 24.53 6.34
C LEU A 45 0.39 23.32 6.43
N HIS A 46 0.07 22.71 5.29
CA HIS A 46 -1.01 21.72 5.21
C HIS A 46 -0.53 20.29 4.90
N HIS A 47 0.72 20.14 4.45
CA HIS A 47 1.35 18.87 4.07
C HIS A 47 0.50 18.01 3.12
N THR A 48 -0.34 18.62 2.28
CA THR A 48 -1.29 17.90 1.43
C THR A 48 -0.60 16.93 0.47
N LYS A 49 0.48 17.41 -0.17
CA LYS A 49 1.29 16.61 -1.09
C LYS A 49 2.02 15.48 -0.35
N GLU A 50 2.58 15.75 0.83
CA GLU A 50 3.25 14.73 1.65
C GLU A 50 2.27 13.65 2.13
N MET A 51 1.10 14.05 2.64
CA MET A 51 0.06 13.13 3.08
C MET A 51 -0.43 12.24 1.92
N ALA A 52 -0.64 12.81 0.74
CA ALA A 52 -1.02 12.05 -0.46
C ALA A 52 0.07 11.05 -0.88
N ARG A 53 1.36 11.47 -0.85
CA ARG A 53 2.49 10.58 -1.15
C ARG A 53 2.58 9.43 -0.13
N ALA A 54 2.47 9.74 1.16
CA ALA A 54 2.51 8.74 2.22
C ALA A 54 1.37 7.72 2.11
N LYS A 55 0.16 8.17 1.74
CA LYS A 55 -0.97 7.28 1.46
C LYS A 55 -0.67 6.32 0.30
N THR A 56 -0.19 6.86 -0.81
CA THR A 56 0.16 6.07 -2.00
C THR A 56 1.24 5.02 -1.71
N ILE A 57 2.30 5.40 -0.97
CA ILE A 57 3.37 4.47 -0.56
C ILE A 57 2.80 3.36 0.33
N ARG A 58 1.95 3.71 1.30
CA ARG A 58 1.32 2.73 2.20
C ARG A 58 0.46 1.74 1.43
N GLU A 59 -0.36 2.22 0.49
CA GLU A 59 -1.22 1.38 -0.35
C GLU A 59 -0.40 0.38 -1.17
N HIS A 60 0.64 0.86 -1.86
CA HIS A 60 1.54 -0.02 -2.61
C HIS A 60 2.24 -1.04 -1.71
N TRP A 61 2.64 -0.66 -0.50
CA TRP A 61 3.26 -1.56 0.45
C TRP A 61 2.29 -2.68 0.88
N ILE A 62 1.04 -2.35 1.22
CA ILE A 62 0.01 -3.32 1.58
C ILE A 62 -0.28 -4.29 0.42
N GLN A 63 -0.43 -3.76 -0.81
CA GLN A 63 -0.64 -4.58 -2.01
C GLN A 63 0.50 -5.56 -2.23
N ARG A 64 1.75 -5.11 -2.09
CA ARG A 64 2.93 -5.97 -2.22
C ARG A 64 2.97 -7.05 -1.14
N GLN A 65 2.69 -6.70 0.11
CA GLN A 65 2.62 -7.66 1.21
C GLN A 65 1.54 -8.72 0.96
N ALA A 66 0.36 -8.33 0.49
CA ALA A 66 -0.72 -9.27 0.17
C ALA A 66 -0.35 -10.20 -1.00
N HIS A 67 0.28 -9.67 -2.05
CA HIS A 67 0.78 -10.46 -3.17
C HIS A 67 1.84 -11.47 -2.72
N ASP A 68 2.81 -11.04 -1.91
CA ASP A 68 3.89 -11.89 -1.43
C ASP A 68 3.35 -12.98 -0.48
N ALA A 69 2.38 -12.67 0.38
CA ALA A 69 1.68 -13.64 1.22
C ALA A 69 0.89 -14.66 0.39
N LYS A 70 0.19 -14.23 -0.67
CA LYS A 70 -0.50 -15.13 -1.59
C LYS A 70 0.48 -16.08 -2.27
N LYS A 71 1.60 -15.56 -2.79
CA LYS A 71 2.64 -16.38 -3.42
C LYS A 71 3.26 -17.38 -2.43
N ALA A 72 3.49 -16.97 -1.19
CA ALA A 72 3.99 -17.85 -0.14
C ALA A 72 2.98 -18.96 0.20
N ARG A 73 1.68 -18.65 0.27
CA ARG A 73 0.62 -19.64 0.45
C ARG A 73 0.57 -20.63 -0.71
N GLU A 74 0.56 -20.16 -1.95
CA GLU A 74 0.54 -21.01 -3.15
C GLU A 74 1.77 -21.93 -3.18
N ALA A 75 2.97 -21.40 -2.88
CA ALA A 75 4.18 -22.21 -2.79
C ALA A 75 4.11 -23.26 -1.66
N GLY A 76 3.52 -22.91 -0.51
CA GLY A 76 3.27 -23.83 0.59
C GLY A 76 2.26 -24.92 0.25
N GLU A 77 1.18 -24.57 -0.46
CA GLU A 77 0.16 -25.50 -0.94
C GLU A 77 0.75 -26.51 -1.93
N VAL A 78 1.51 -26.05 -2.93
CA VAL A 78 2.21 -26.94 -3.88
C VAL A 78 3.14 -27.92 -3.14
N ARG A 79 3.86 -27.45 -2.11
CA ARG A 79 4.72 -28.31 -1.28
C ARG A 79 3.90 -29.34 -0.48
N ALA A 80 2.80 -28.92 0.12
CA ALA A 80 1.92 -29.80 0.89
C ALA A 80 1.28 -30.85 -0.02
N THR A 81 0.75 -30.48 -1.19
CA THR A 81 0.16 -31.44 -2.14
C THR A 81 1.19 -32.45 -2.64
N GLY A 82 2.41 -32.01 -2.95
CA GLY A 82 3.49 -32.93 -3.35
C GLY A 82 3.86 -33.93 -2.25
N SER A 83 3.95 -33.46 -1.01
CA SER A 83 4.19 -34.32 0.15
C SER A 83 3.03 -35.27 0.42
N ILE A 84 1.79 -34.81 0.31
CA ILE A 84 0.57 -35.60 0.54
C ILE A 84 0.42 -36.70 -0.53
N MET A 85 0.68 -36.38 -1.80
CA MET A 85 0.70 -37.37 -2.89
C MET A 85 1.80 -38.42 -2.67
N SER A 86 3.00 -38.00 -2.24
CA SER A 86 4.10 -38.93 -1.93
C SER A 86 3.82 -39.83 -0.74
N LEU A 87 3.00 -39.39 0.22
CA LEU A 87 2.60 -40.17 1.39
C LEU A 87 1.31 -40.97 1.16
N GLY A 88 0.68 -40.88 -0.01
CA GLY A 88 -0.55 -41.60 -0.34
C GLY A 88 -1.77 -41.17 0.47
N LEU A 89 -1.78 -39.93 1.01
CA LEU A 89 -2.82 -39.45 1.93
C LEU A 89 -4.05 -38.84 1.23
N VAL A 90 -4.09 -38.86 -0.11
CA VAL A 90 -5.26 -38.47 -0.92
C VAL A 90 -5.61 -39.61 -1.87
N GLU A 91 -6.82 -40.17 -1.70
CA GLU A 91 -7.46 -41.07 -2.65
C GLU A 91 -8.06 -40.23 -3.80
N GLN A 92 -7.86 -40.66 -5.04
CA GLN A 92 -8.22 -39.91 -6.25
C GLN A 92 -9.74 -39.74 -6.41
N GLY A 93 -10.33 -38.74 -5.75
CA GLY A 93 -11.74 -38.36 -5.91
C GLY A 93 -12.02 -37.39 -7.07
N ALA A 94 -11.33 -37.50 -8.22
CA ALA A 94 -11.57 -36.59 -9.36
C ALA A 94 -11.51 -37.23 -10.76
N LYS A 95 -11.54 -38.57 -10.86
CA LYS A 95 -11.73 -39.28 -12.12
C LYS A 95 -12.53 -40.56 -11.89
N GLY A 96 -13.85 -40.44 -11.84
CA GLY A 96 -14.70 -41.62 -11.61
C GLY A 96 -16.20 -41.39 -11.74
N GLU A 97 -16.66 -40.36 -12.46
CA GLU A 97 -18.09 -40.16 -12.71
C GLU A 97 -18.53 -40.63 -14.10
N GLN A 98 -17.89 -41.60 -14.75
CA GLN A 98 -18.44 -42.23 -15.96
C GLN A 98 -18.01 -43.69 -16.12
N GLU A 99 -18.29 -44.57 -15.16
CA GLU A 99 -18.15 -46.03 -15.44
C GLU A 99 -19.10 -46.94 -14.63
N GLN A 100 -20.10 -46.39 -13.94
CA GLN A 100 -21.07 -47.18 -13.17
C GLN A 100 -22.49 -47.24 -13.77
N GLN A 101 -22.69 -46.85 -15.04
CA GLN A 101 -24.00 -47.03 -15.71
C GLN A 101 -24.08 -48.23 -16.66
N GLN A 102 -22.99 -48.98 -16.89
CA GLN A 102 -23.02 -50.11 -17.83
C GLN A 102 -23.44 -51.45 -17.18
N GLN A 103 -23.32 -51.63 -15.85
CA GLN A 103 -23.56 -52.93 -15.20
C GLN A 103 -25.01 -53.17 -14.72
N GLN A 104 -25.89 -52.16 -14.76
CA GLN A 104 -27.31 -52.34 -14.35
C GLN A 104 -28.28 -52.65 -15.50
N LYS A 105 -27.81 -52.84 -16.75
CA LYS A 105 -28.69 -53.11 -17.91
C LYS A 105 -28.66 -54.54 -18.48
N GLU A 106 -27.82 -55.45 -17.97
CA GLU A 106 -27.81 -56.86 -18.44
C GLU A 106 -28.30 -57.86 -17.39
N SER A 107 -29.08 -57.39 -16.41
CA SER A 107 -29.90 -58.26 -15.55
C SER A 107 -31.38 -57.90 -15.65
N LYS A 108 -31.85 -57.78 -16.90
CA LYS A 108 -33.27 -57.90 -17.23
C LYS A 108 -33.43 -58.58 -18.59
#